data_AF-F4Q508-F1
#
_entry.id   AF-F4Q508-F1
#
_cell.length_a   1.000
_cell.length_b   1.000
_cell.length_c   1.000
_cell.angle_alpha   90.00
_cell.angle_beta   90.00
_cell.angle_gamma   90.00
#
_symmetry.space_group_name_H-M   'P 1'
#
loop_
_entity.id
_entity.type
_entity.pdbx_description
1 polymer ?
#
loop_
_entity_poly.entity_id
_entity_poly.type
_entity_poly.pdbx_seq_one_letter_code
_entity_poly.pdbx_strand_id
1 'polypeptide(L)' 'MDHIEKEMNFFRIFPSPSPSSIVSNGTRDGFQVSSFHFKCDGKGPTITLVKSNNGNEFGGYNSQSWNSSTNTYY' A
#
# COMPACT_ATOMS: atom_id res chain seq x y z
N MET A 1 -3.42 -13.32 28.71
CA MET A 1 -3.29 -11.98 28.13
C MET A 1 -1.79 -11.71 28.07
N ASP A 2 -1.02 -11.84 26.98
CA ASP A 2 -1.29 -11.51 25.56
C ASP A 2 -0.23 -12.17 24.64
N HIS A 3 -0.40 -13.45 24.29
CA HIS A 3 0.54 -14.20 23.43
C HIS A 3 -0.08 -14.73 22.13
N ILE A 4 -1.30 -14.28 21.80
CA ILE A 4 -2.07 -14.82 20.66
C ILE A 4 -2.15 -13.83 19.47
N GLU A 5 -1.78 -12.55 19.63
CA GLU A 5 -2.00 -11.54 18.58
C GLU A 5 -0.77 -11.22 17.70
N LYS A 6 0.41 -11.82 17.96
CA LYS A 6 1.65 -11.28 17.36
C LYS A 6 1.88 -11.56 15.88
N GLU A 7 1.06 -12.35 15.21
CA GLU A 7 1.30 -12.65 13.78
C GLU A 7 0.00 -12.78 13.00
N MET A 8 -0.82 -11.71 12.97
CA MET A 8 -1.67 -11.47 11.80
C MET A 8 -0.73 -11.05 10.66
N ASN A 9 -0.04 -12.02 10.04
CA ASN A 9 0.79 -11.78 8.87
C ASN A 9 -0.12 -11.25 7.75
N PHE A 10 -0.15 -9.92 7.60
CA PHE A 10 -1.07 -9.22 6.73
C PHE A 10 -0.90 -9.68 5.27
N PHE A 11 0.29 -10.13 4.91
CA PHE A 11 0.62 -10.73 3.61
C PHE A 11 0.02 -12.11 3.37
N ARG A 12 -0.55 -12.77 4.38
CA ARG A 12 -1.27 -14.05 4.25
C ARG A 12 -2.78 -13.89 4.12
N ILE A 13 -3.31 -12.72 4.45
CA ILE A 13 -4.76 -12.44 4.37
C ILE A 13 -5.17 -12.13 2.93
N PHE A 14 -4.27 -11.52 2.15
CA PHE A 14 -4.50 -11.24 0.74
C PHE A 14 -3.93 -12.36 -0.13
N PRO A 15 -4.66 -12.83 -1.16
CA PRO A 15 -4.07 -13.70 -2.16
C PRO A 15 -2.82 -13.03 -2.71
N SER A 16 -1.71 -13.77 -2.81
CA SER A 16 -0.44 -13.24 -3.30
C SER A 16 -0.69 -12.51 -4.63
N PRO A 17 -0.51 -11.18 -4.67
CA PRO A 17 -0.81 -10.43 -5.87
C PRO A 17 0.15 -10.89 -6.97
N SER A 18 -0.38 -11.12 -8.17
CA SER A 18 0.50 -11.37 -9.32
C SER A 18 1.42 -10.17 -9.51
N PRO A 19 2.68 -10.34 -9.96
CA PRO A 19 3.59 -9.21 -10.16
C PRO A 19 2.99 -8.07 -11.01
N SER A 20 2.11 -8.43 -11.96
CA SER A 20 1.39 -7.48 -12.81
C SER A 20 0.32 -6.63 -12.08
N SER A 21 -0.17 -7.09 -10.93
CA SER A 21 -1.13 -6.35 -10.09
C SER A 21 -0.49 -5.36 -9.11
N ILE A 22 0.84 -5.38 -8.96
CA ILE A 22 1.58 -4.43 -8.11
C ILE A 22 1.87 -3.16 -8.90
N VAL A 23 1.04 -2.13 -8.68
CA VAL A 23 1.19 -0.83 -9.35
C VAL A 23 2.35 -0.01 -8.78
N SER A 24 2.62 -0.11 -7.48
CA SER A 24 3.73 0.59 -6.81
C SER A 24 4.38 -0.29 -5.75
N ASN A 25 5.71 -0.28 -5.68
CA ASN A 25 6.48 -0.97 -4.66
C ASN A 25 7.62 -0.05 -4.18
N GLY A 26 7.60 0.36 -2.92
CA GLY A 26 8.58 1.30 -2.37
C GLY A 26 10.04 0.84 -2.44
N THR A 27 10.33 -0.47 -2.37
CA THR A 27 11.71 -0.97 -2.49
C THR A 27 12.23 -0.95 -3.92
N ARG A 28 11.34 -1.08 -4.92
CA ARG A 28 11.67 -1.03 -6.35
C ARG A 28 11.62 0.39 -6.91
N ASP A 29 10.64 1.18 -6.47
CA ASP A 29 10.22 2.43 -7.10
C ASP A 29 10.54 3.68 -6.24
N GLY A 30 11.02 3.46 -5.01
CA GLY A 30 11.25 4.51 -4.02
C GLY A 30 9.98 4.92 -3.27
N PHE A 31 10.16 5.68 -2.18
CA PHE A 31 9.09 6.13 -1.28
C PHE A 31 8.70 7.60 -1.50
N GLN A 32 9.06 8.18 -2.65
CA GLN A 32 8.68 9.56 -2.98
C GLN A 32 7.20 9.65 -3.37
N VAL A 33 6.52 10.69 -2.90
CA VAL A 33 5.11 10.98 -3.22
C VAL A 33 4.90 11.08 -4.73
N SER A 34 5.82 11.72 -5.45
CA SER A 34 5.81 11.83 -6.92
C SER A 34 5.88 10.46 -7.60
N SER A 35 6.74 9.56 -7.15
CA SER A 35 6.83 8.18 -7.67
C SER A 35 5.55 7.40 -7.46
N PHE A 36 4.89 7.58 -6.31
CA PHE A 36 3.62 6.94 -6.02
C PHE A 36 2.52 7.46 -6.96
N HIS A 37 2.32 8.78 -7.04
CA HIS A 37 1.28 9.37 -7.90
C HIS A 37 1.48 9.05 -9.37
N PHE A 38 2.73 9.07 -9.86
CA PHE A 38 3.04 8.68 -11.25
C PHE A 38 2.54 7.27 -11.60
N LYS A 39 2.51 6.35 -10.63
CA LYS A 39 2.14 4.95 -10.86
C LYS A 39 0.69 4.64 -10.49
N CYS A 40 0.16 5.27 -9.44
CA CYS A 40 -1.11 4.91 -8.82
C CYS A 40 -2.29 5.76 -9.29
N ASP A 41 -2.04 6.97 -9.82
CA ASP A 41 -3.13 7.86 -10.22
C ASP A 41 -3.95 7.25 -11.36
N GLY A 42 -5.28 7.39 -11.24
CA GLY A 42 -6.23 6.89 -12.24
C GLY A 42 -6.32 5.37 -12.39
N LYS A 43 -5.66 4.58 -11.51
CA LYS A 43 -5.66 3.10 -11.59
C LYS A 43 -6.92 2.42 -11.03
N GLY A 44 -7.86 3.19 -10.49
CA GLY A 44 -9.03 2.64 -9.81
C GLY A 44 -8.72 2.21 -8.37
N PRO A 45 -9.54 1.31 -7.80
CA PRO A 45 -9.38 0.85 -6.43
C PRO A 45 -8.03 0.17 -6.17
N THR A 46 -7.45 0.41 -4.99
CA THR A 46 -6.16 -0.19 -4.60
C THR A 46 -6.16 -0.64 -3.14
N ILE A 47 -5.38 -1.67 -2.84
CA ILE A 47 -4.99 -2.02 -1.46
C ILE A 47 -3.55 -1.55 -1.25
N THR A 48 -3.30 -0.83 -0.16
CA THR A 48 -1.97 -0.38 0.25
C THR A 48 -1.52 -1.21 1.45
N LEU A 49 -0.29 -1.72 1.39
CA LEU A 49 0.38 -2.45 2.47
C LEU A 49 1.67 -1.71 2.83
N VAL A 50 1.85 -1.41 4.11
CA VAL A 50 3.00 -0.68 4.65
C VAL A 50 3.64 -1.49 5.76
N LYS A 51 4.97 -1.62 5.68
CA LYS A 51 5.81 -2.13 6.75
C LYS A 51 6.74 -1.01 7.19
N SER A 52 6.58 -0.55 8.42
CA SER A 52 7.46 0.48 9.00
C SER A 52 8.82 -0.10 9.37
N ASN A 53 9.82 0.78 9.56
CA ASN A 53 11.15 0.39 10.02
C ASN A 53 11.15 -0.27 11.41
N ASN A 54 10.12 -0.01 12.22
CA ASN A 54 9.97 -0.59 13.55
C ASN A 54 9.25 -1.95 13.51
N GLY A 55 8.99 -2.49 12.32
CA GLY A 55 8.31 -3.77 12.12
C GLY A 55 6.79 -3.72 12.19
N ASN A 56 6.17 -2.54 12.43
CA ASN A 56 4.72 -2.41 12.41
C ASN A 56 4.20 -2.58 10.98
N GLU A 57 3.11 -3.34 10.81
CA GLU A 57 2.44 -3.59 9.54
C GLU A 57 1.03 -2.98 9.58
N PHE A 58 0.68 -2.21 8.55
CA PHE A 58 -0.62 -1.55 8.43
C PHE A 58 -0.93 -1.26 6.96
N GLY A 59 -2.16 -0.86 6.68
CA GLY A 59 -2.60 -0.65 5.32
C GLY A 59 -4.05 -0.19 5.25
N GLY A 60 -4.58 -0.18 4.03
CA GLY A 60 -5.95 0.22 3.79
C GLY A 60 -6.40 -0.07 2.36
N TYR A 61 -7.72 -0.09 2.17
CA TYR A 61 -8.34 -0.16 0.85
C TYR A 61 -8.86 1.22 0.47
N ASN A 62 -8.50 1.68 -0.71
CA ASN A 62 -9.10 2.85 -1.36
C ASN A 62 -10.03 2.35 -2.46
N SER A 63 -11.33 2.63 -2.34
CA SER A 63 -12.32 2.25 -3.35
C SER A 63 -12.35 3.19 -4.55
N GLN A 64 -11.65 4.32 -4.48
CA GLN A 64 -11.54 5.32 -5.54
C GLN A 64 -10.14 5.30 -6.16
N SER A 65 -10.00 5.93 -7.32
CA SER A 65 -8.68 6.19 -7.90
C SER A 65 -7.90 7.20 -7.06
N TRP A 66 -6.59 7.00 -6.93
CA TRP A 66 -5.67 8.07 -6.54
C TRP A 66 -5.65 9.17 -7.61
N ASN A 67 -5.37 10.39 -7.17
CA ASN A 67 -5.42 11.57 -8.04
C ASN A 67 -4.55 12.70 -7.45
N SER A 68 -3.67 13.28 -8.27
CA SER A 68 -2.83 14.43 -7.91
C SER A 68 -3.48 15.80 -8.17
N SER A 69 -4.70 15.86 -8.70
CA SER A 69 -5.38 17.06 -9.21
C SER A 69 -5.98 17.97 -8.13
N THR A 70 -5.52 17.91 -6.89
CA THR A 70 -5.91 18.89 -5.88
C THR A 70 -4.72 19.30 -5.04
N ASN A 71 -4.63 20.60 -4.79
CA ASN A 71 -3.71 21.29 -3.89
C ASN A 71 -4.01 20.95 -2.40
N THR A 72 -4.33 19.69 -2.14
CA THR A 72 -4.72 19.13 -0.86
C THR A 72 -4.16 17.71 -0.83
N TYR A 73 -2.99 17.57 -0.21
CA TYR A 73 -2.39 16.26 0.06
C TYR A 73 -3.29 15.53 1.06
N TYR A 74 -3.77 14.34 0.69
CA TYR A 74 -4.39 13.38 1.62
C TYR A 74 -3.31 12.53 2.29
#